data_AF-A0A962DX84-F1
#
_entry.id   AF-A0A962DX84-F1
#
_cell.length_a   1.000
_cell.length_b   1.000
_cell.length_c   1.000
_cell.angle_alpha   90.00
_cell.angle_beta   90.00
_cell.angle_gamma   90.00
#
_symmetry.space_group_name_H-M   'P 1'
#
loop_
_entity.id
_entity.type
_entity.pdbx_description
1 polymer ?
#
loop_
_entity_poly.entity_id
_entity_poly.type
_entity_poly.pdbx_seq_one_letter_code
_entity_poly.pdbx_strand_id
1 'polypeptide(L)'
;MNRVGDLACCVLSAPVLLPLFALIALAIRLDDGGPVLFRQERLGLHRSRFLIFKFRTMRDQQVTRSGAWLRRTGLDETAQVLNVLRGEMSWIGPRPLTEADVQRLGWTGRQHDPRFRIRPGMTGLAQLYGGVGAAWTRGIDRLYRSRRGLALDLRIVFWSVAINLFGKARVRRALRSGRAP
;
A
#
# COMPACT_ATOMS: atom_id res chain seq x y z
N MET A 1 -11.79 1.30 -5.44
CA MET A 1 -12.18 0.17 -6.31
C MET A 1 -13.25 -0.67 -5.61
N ASN A 2 -14.13 -1.36 -6.34
CA ASN A 2 -15.07 -2.32 -5.74
C ASN A 2 -14.44 -3.71 -5.64
N ARG A 3 -15.11 -4.62 -4.94
CA ARG A 3 -14.59 -5.96 -4.68
C ARG A 3 -14.29 -6.76 -5.95
N VAL A 4 -15.15 -6.64 -6.97
CA VAL A 4 -14.97 -7.33 -8.25
C VAL A 4 -13.70 -6.83 -8.96
N GLY A 5 -13.50 -5.51 -9.02
CA GLY A 5 -12.28 -4.92 -9.58
C GLY A 5 -11.03 -5.34 -8.82
N ASP A 6 -11.09 -5.41 -7.49
CA ASP A 6 -9.96 -5.87 -6.67
C ASP A 6 -9.55 -7.31 -7.04
N LEU A 7 -10.53 -8.21 -7.13
CA LEU A 7 -10.28 -9.62 -7.48
C LEU A 7 -9.81 -9.78 -8.93
N ALA A 8 -10.41 -9.02 -9.87
CA ALA A 8 -9.96 -9.01 -11.25
C ALA A 8 -8.49 -8.60 -11.37
N CYS A 9 -8.07 -7.54 -10.69
CA CYS A 9 -6.66 -7.14 -10.66
C CYS A 9 -5.75 -8.20 -10.01
N CYS A 10 -6.21 -8.92 -8.98
CA CYS A 10 -5.46 -10.05 -8.41
C CYS A 10 -5.26 -11.18 -9.43
N VAL A 11 -6.32 -11.57 -10.17
CA VAL A 11 -6.24 -12.61 -11.19
C VAL A 11 -5.32 -12.18 -12.34
N LEU A 12 -5.50 -10.96 -12.85
CA LEU A 12 -4.71 -10.43 -13.96
C LEU A 12 -3.22 -10.28 -13.62
N SER A 13 -2.90 -10.00 -12.36
CA SER A 13 -1.50 -9.87 -11.90
C SER A 13 -0.86 -11.20 -11.49
N ALA A 14 -1.65 -12.26 -11.26
CA ALA A 14 -1.15 -13.55 -10.76
C ALA A 14 -0.04 -14.17 -11.63
N PRO A 15 -0.12 -14.18 -12.98
CA PRO A 15 0.94 -14.76 -13.82
C PRO A 15 2.31 -14.11 -13.63
N VAL A 16 2.35 -12.84 -13.21
CA VAL A 16 3.59 -12.10 -12.93
C VAL A 16 3.97 -12.21 -11.46
N LEU A 17 3.00 -12.09 -10.55
CA LEU A 17 3.26 -12.08 -9.10
C LEU A 17 3.67 -13.45 -8.56
N LEU A 18 3.10 -14.55 -9.06
CA LEU A 18 3.45 -15.89 -8.57
C LEU A 18 4.92 -16.26 -8.81
N PRO A 19 5.48 -16.17 -10.04
CA PRO A 19 6.91 -16.44 -10.24
C PRO A 19 7.78 -15.43 -9.49
N LEU A 20 7.38 -14.16 -9.43
CA LEU A 20 8.10 -13.15 -8.64
C LEU A 20 8.13 -13.51 -7.14
N PHE A 21 7.03 -13.97 -6.57
CA PHE A 21 6.96 -14.39 -5.17
C PHE A 21 7.86 -15.59 -4.90
N ALA A 22 7.93 -16.55 -5.82
CA ALA A 22 8.85 -17.69 -5.70
C ALA A 22 10.32 -17.23 -5.71
N LEU A 23 10.69 -16.31 -6.60
CA LEU A 23 12.05 -15.75 -6.65
C LEU A 23 12.39 -14.95 -5.39
N ILE A 24 11.46 -14.12 -4.89
CA ILE A 24 11.65 -13.36 -3.65
C ILE A 24 11.78 -14.32 -2.45
N ALA A 25 10.94 -15.35 -2.39
CA ALA A 25 10.98 -16.35 -1.33
C ALA A 25 12.33 -17.09 -1.32
N LEU A 26 12.82 -17.49 -2.49
CA LEU A 26 14.14 -18.10 -2.66
C LEU A 26 15.25 -17.14 -2.22
N ALA A 27 15.21 -15.89 -2.68
CA ALA A 27 16.21 -14.88 -2.30
C ALA A 27 16.28 -14.65 -0.78
N ILE A 28 15.14 -14.57 -0.09
CA ILE A 28 15.09 -14.41 1.37
C ILE A 28 15.64 -15.67 2.06
N ARG A 29 15.25 -16.86 1.60
CA ARG A 29 15.71 -18.14 2.17
C ARG A 29 17.21 -18.35 1.99
N LEU A 30 17.78 -17.91 0.87
CA LEU A 30 19.22 -17.98 0.63
C LEU A 30 20.02 -16.91 1.39
N ASP A 31 19.41 -15.76 1.70
CA ASP A 31 20.09 -14.64 2.36
C ASP A 31 20.11 -14.77 3.89
N ASP A 32 18.97 -15.08 4.53
CA ASP A 32 18.88 -15.13 6.00
C ASP A 32 18.25 -16.40 6.59
N GLY A 33 17.79 -17.32 5.73
CA GLY A 33 17.23 -18.62 6.12
C GLY A 33 15.88 -18.59 6.85
N GLY A 34 15.31 -17.42 7.15
CA GLY A 34 14.13 -17.32 7.99
C GLY A 34 12.78 -17.31 7.25
N PRO A 35 11.71 -16.90 7.93
CA PRO A 35 10.38 -16.87 7.34
C PRO A 35 10.31 -15.86 6.20
N VAL A 36 9.71 -16.27 5.08
CA VAL A 36 9.56 -15.42 3.88
C VAL A 36 8.67 -14.21 4.14
N LEU A 37 7.62 -14.39 4.94
CA LEU A 37 6.62 -13.37 5.22
C LEU A 37 6.81 -12.79 6.62
N PHE A 38 6.76 -11.47 6.70
CA PHE A 38 6.57 -10.69 7.90
C PHE A 38 5.09 -10.29 8.04
N ARG A 39 4.61 -10.23 9.28
CA ARG A 39 3.21 -9.90 9.61
C ARG A 39 3.19 -8.80 10.65
N GLN A 40 2.27 -7.85 10.50
CA GLN A 40 2.07 -6.77 11.46
C GLN A 40 0.60 -6.39 11.56
N GLU A 41 0.11 -6.09 12.76
CA GLU A 41 -1.26 -5.61 12.91
C GLU A 41 -1.45 -4.21 12.30
N ARG A 42 -2.61 -4.05 11.65
CA ARG A 42 -3.08 -2.80 11.04
C ARG A 42 -4.57 -2.64 11.27
N LEU A 43 -5.01 -1.40 11.17
CA LEU A 43 -6.41 -1.01 11.20
C LEU A 43 -6.98 -0.92 9.78
N GLY A 44 -8.08 -1.62 9.57
CA GLY A 44 -8.79 -1.71 8.30
C GLY A 44 -10.17 -1.07 8.33
N LEU A 45 -11.09 -1.65 7.57
CA LEU A 45 -12.47 -1.20 7.49
C LEU A 45 -13.15 -1.25 8.87
N HIS A 46 -13.87 -0.20 9.24
CA HIS A 46 -14.48 -0.02 10.56
C HIS A 46 -13.50 -0.16 11.74
N ARG A 47 -12.22 0.20 11.52
CA ARG A 47 -11.14 0.01 12.49
C ARG A 47 -10.92 -1.46 12.90
N SER A 48 -11.36 -2.42 12.08
CA SER A 48 -11.08 -3.84 12.31
C SER A 48 -9.58 -4.09 12.26
N ARG A 49 -9.06 -4.91 13.18
CA ARG A 49 -7.66 -5.33 13.15
C ARG A 49 -7.46 -6.43 12.10
N PHE A 50 -6.38 -6.35 11.35
CA PHE A 50 -5.95 -7.41 10.43
C PHE A 50 -4.42 -7.48 10.36
N LEU A 51 -3.90 -8.63 9.92
CA LEU A 51 -2.46 -8.83 9.75
C LEU A 51 -2.05 -8.47 8.33
N ILE A 52 -1.29 -7.39 8.18
CA ILE A 52 -0.71 -7.04 6.88
C ILE A 52 0.44 -7.98 6.54
N PHE A 53 0.47 -8.49 5.30
CA PHE A 53 1.56 -9.32 4.80
C PHE A 53 2.60 -8.48 4.07
N LYS A 54 3.87 -8.70 4.42
CA LYS A 54 5.02 -8.16 3.70
C LYS A 54 6.07 -9.26 3.52
N PHE A 55 6.93 -9.13 2.54
CA PHE A 55 8.15 -9.93 2.53
C PHE A 55 9.09 -9.48 3.65
N ARG A 56 9.79 -10.44 4.24
CA ARG A 56 10.77 -10.16 5.28
C ARG A 56 11.93 -9.35 4.70
N THR A 57 12.31 -8.28 5.38
CA THR A 57 13.45 -7.44 4.98
C THR A 57 14.44 -7.20 6.12
N MET A 58 14.20 -7.79 7.29
CA MET A 58 15.00 -7.55 8.50
C MET A 58 15.22 -8.84 9.28
N ARG A 59 16.43 -8.96 9.83
CA ARG A 59 16.85 -9.97 10.79
C ARG A 59 17.60 -9.26 11.92
N ASP A 60 17.23 -9.55 13.17
CA ASP A 60 17.87 -8.98 14.36
C ASP A 60 18.01 -7.45 14.32
N GLN A 61 16.91 -6.78 13.93
CA GLN A 61 16.82 -5.32 13.75
C GLN A 61 17.70 -4.73 12.64
N GLN A 62 18.43 -5.55 11.89
CA GLN A 62 19.24 -5.12 10.75
C GLN A 62 18.57 -5.46 9.42
N VAL A 63 18.81 -4.65 8.39
CA VAL A 63 18.28 -4.86 7.05
C VAL A 63 19.15 -5.88 6.32
N THR A 64 18.55 -6.94 5.77
CA THR A 64 19.27 -7.97 5.01
C THR A 64 19.61 -7.48 3.60
N ARG A 65 20.46 -8.20 2.85
CA ARG A 65 20.84 -7.78 1.48
C ARG A 65 19.64 -7.84 0.54
N SER A 66 18.90 -8.94 0.58
CA SER A 66 17.62 -9.11 -0.10
C SER A 66 16.61 -8.05 0.37
N GLY A 67 16.54 -7.80 1.68
CA GLY A 67 15.67 -6.79 2.27
C GLY A 67 15.95 -5.36 1.79
N ALA A 68 17.22 -4.99 1.65
CA ALA A 68 17.62 -3.67 1.13
C ALA A 68 17.17 -3.49 -0.33
N TRP A 69 17.30 -4.53 -1.15
CA TRP A 69 16.80 -4.51 -2.53
C TRP A 69 15.27 -4.44 -2.59
N LEU A 70 14.56 -5.27 -1.82
CA LEU A 70 13.09 -5.28 -1.75
C LEU A 70 12.53 -3.91 -1.34
N ARG A 71 13.13 -3.25 -0.35
CA ARG A 71 12.71 -1.91 0.11
C ARG A 71 12.95 -0.83 -0.94
N ARG A 72 14.05 -0.95 -1.70
CA ARG A 72 14.41 0.03 -2.74
C ARG A 72 13.42 -0.04 -3.91
N THR A 73 13.01 -1.25 -4.28
CA THR A 73 12.06 -1.50 -5.37
C THR A 73 10.59 -1.42 -4.91
N GLY A 74 10.33 -1.47 -3.61
CA GLY A 74 8.97 -1.54 -3.04
C GLY A 74 8.31 -2.91 -3.20
N LEU A 75 9.08 -3.93 -3.58
CA LEU A 75 8.58 -5.28 -3.79
C LEU A 75 8.21 -5.96 -2.47
N ASP A 76 8.70 -5.49 -1.32
CA ASP A 76 8.32 -6.01 0.00
C ASP A 76 6.81 -5.90 0.27
N GLU A 77 6.16 -4.87 -0.29
CA GLU A 77 4.73 -4.61 -0.11
C GLU A 77 3.84 -5.41 -1.07
N THR A 78 4.40 -6.09 -2.08
CA THR A 78 3.59 -6.85 -3.05
C THR A 78 2.86 -8.05 -2.42
N ALA A 79 3.38 -8.60 -1.32
CA ALA A 79 2.70 -9.64 -0.54
C ALA A 79 1.32 -9.20 0.01
N GLN A 80 1.04 -7.89 0.07
CA GLN A 80 -0.26 -7.35 0.48
C GLN A 80 -1.40 -7.74 -0.48
N VAL A 81 -1.10 -8.23 -1.69
CA VAL A 81 -2.10 -8.84 -2.57
C VAL A 81 -2.85 -9.98 -1.87
N LEU A 82 -2.21 -10.68 -0.92
CA LEU A 82 -2.88 -11.67 -0.07
C LEU A 82 -3.96 -11.04 0.83
N ASN A 83 -3.73 -9.84 1.35
CA ASN A 83 -4.74 -9.08 2.12
C ASN A 83 -5.88 -8.60 1.23
N VAL A 84 -5.57 -8.23 -0.02
CA VAL A 84 -6.60 -7.92 -1.02
C VAL A 84 -7.44 -9.15 -1.28
N LEU A 85 -6.85 -10.32 -1.55
CA LEU A 85 -7.58 -11.56 -1.73
C LEU A 85 -8.47 -11.93 -0.53
N ARG A 86 -8.01 -11.66 0.70
CA ARG A 86 -8.80 -11.86 1.95
C ARG A 86 -9.91 -10.84 2.18
N GLY A 87 -9.96 -9.75 1.42
CA GLY A 87 -10.97 -8.70 1.59
C GLY A 87 -10.70 -7.73 2.74
N GLU A 88 -9.51 -7.80 3.33
CA GLU A 88 -9.02 -6.89 4.36
C GLU A 88 -8.55 -5.55 3.74
N MET A 89 -8.01 -5.63 2.52
CA MET A 89 -7.51 -4.49 1.74
C MET A 89 -8.17 -4.41 0.35
N SER A 90 -7.97 -3.28 -0.31
CA SER A 90 -8.20 -3.04 -1.73
C SER A 90 -6.86 -2.72 -2.41
N TRP A 91 -6.79 -2.71 -3.74
CA TRP A 91 -5.60 -2.17 -4.42
C TRP A 91 -5.43 -0.68 -4.17
N ILE A 92 -6.55 0.05 -4.11
CA ILE A 92 -6.57 1.52 -4.08
C ILE A 92 -7.37 2.00 -2.89
N GLY A 93 -6.70 2.74 -2.02
CA GLY A 93 -7.29 3.26 -0.80
C GLY A 93 -6.27 3.93 0.11
N PRO A 94 -6.74 4.46 1.25
CA PRO A 94 -5.88 4.99 2.30
C PRO A 94 -4.82 3.99 2.74
N ARG A 95 -3.62 4.46 3.06
CA ARG A 95 -2.60 3.59 3.67
C ARG A 95 -3.13 2.97 4.96
N PRO A 96 -2.98 1.64 5.17
CA PRO A 96 -3.30 0.99 6.44
C PRO A 96 -2.37 1.50 7.54
N LEU A 97 -2.95 1.86 8.69
CA LEU A 97 -2.22 2.45 9.83
C LEU A 97 -2.10 1.45 10.97
N THR A 98 -1.04 1.57 11.77
CA THR A 98 -0.99 0.93 13.10
C THR A 98 -1.86 1.68 14.10
N GLU A 99 -2.17 1.04 15.23
CA GLU A 99 -2.72 1.74 16.39
C GLU A 99 -1.79 2.86 16.87
N ALA A 100 -0.47 2.60 16.92
CA ALA A 100 0.53 3.60 17.27
C ALA A 100 0.55 4.80 16.31
N ASP A 101 0.36 4.58 15.00
CA ASP A 101 0.24 5.66 14.02
C ASP A 101 -1.02 6.49 14.27
N VAL A 102 -2.15 5.86 14.58
CA VAL A 102 -3.39 6.57 14.90
C VAL A 102 -3.23 7.43 16.14
N GLN A 103 -2.57 6.92 17.19
CA GLN A 103 -2.26 7.68 18.39
C GLN A 103 -1.32 8.86 18.08
N ARG A 104 -0.20 8.60 17.37
CA ARG A 104 0.77 9.61 16.96
C ARG A 104 0.18 10.72 16.11
N LEU A 105 -0.81 10.40 15.27
CA LEU A 105 -1.50 11.37 14.42
C LEU A 105 -2.65 12.10 15.14
N GLY A 106 -2.99 11.72 16.38
CA GLY A 106 -4.14 12.26 17.12
C GLY A 106 -5.49 11.84 16.52
N TRP A 107 -5.56 10.69 15.85
CA TRP A 107 -6.72 10.24 15.07
C TRP A 107 -7.64 9.27 15.82
N THR A 108 -7.57 9.26 17.15
CA THR A 108 -8.37 8.38 17.99
C THR A 108 -9.87 8.75 17.96
N GLY A 109 -10.20 10.04 17.85
CA GLY A 109 -11.58 10.54 17.89
C GLY A 109 -12.46 10.16 16.69
N ARG A 110 -13.79 10.21 16.89
CA ARG A 110 -14.82 9.83 15.91
C ARG A 110 -14.78 10.65 14.61
N GLN A 111 -14.24 11.87 14.65
CA GLN A 111 -14.07 12.71 13.46
C GLN A 111 -13.15 12.08 12.39
N HIS A 112 -12.37 11.05 12.75
CA HIS A 112 -11.50 10.31 11.84
C HIS A 112 -12.11 9.01 11.31
N ASP A 113 -13.25 8.57 11.87
CA ASP A 113 -13.97 7.36 11.41
C ASP A 113 -14.27 7.33 9.92
N PRO A 114 -14.59 8.46 9.25
CA PRO A 114 -14.84 8.43 7.81
C PRO A 114 -13.69 7.86 6.96
N ARG A 115 -12.44 7.94 7.43
CA ARG A 115 -11.27 7.30 6.77
C ARG A 115 -11.39 5.77 6.82
N PHE A 116 -11.83 5.24 7.95
CA PHE A 116 -11.97 3.80 8.19
C PHE A 116 -13.28 3.24 7.63
N ARG A 117 -14.12 4.03 6.94
CA ARG A 117 -15.32 3.52 6.24
C ARG A 117 -15.04 2.99 4.84
N ILE A 118 -13.77 2.92 4.45
CA ILE A 118 -13.30 2.31 3.21
C ILE A 118 -12.15 1.37 3.53
N ARG A 119 -12.00 0.31 2.74
CA ARG A 119 -10.86 -0.59 2.87
C ARG A 119 -9.56 0.19 2.63
N PRO A 120 -8.51 -0.05 3.42
CA PRO A 120 -7.19 0.49 3.11
C PRO A 120 -6.67 -0.09 1.79
N GLY A 121 -5.75 0.65 1.17
CA GLY A 121 -5.16 0.34 -0.13
C GLY A 121 -3.68 0.00 -0.06
N MET A 122 -3.23 -0.86 -0.97
CA MET A 122 -1.80 -1.03 -1.26
C MET A 122 -1.19 0.29 -1.76
N THR A 123 -1.86 0.93 -2.72
CA THR A 123 -1.56 2.29 -3.17
C THR A 123 -2.75 3.21 -2.94
N GLY A 124 -2.54 4.52 -3.10
CA GLY A 124 -3.58 5.51 -2.85
C GLY A 124 -3.13 6.91 -3.21
N LEU A 125 -4.09 7.83 -3.19
CA LEU A 125 -3.87 9.22 -3.57
C LEU A 125 -2.81 9.89 -2.68
N ALA A 126 -2.82 9.62 -1.37
CA ALA A 126 -1.83 10.15 -0.44
C ALA A 126 -0.41 9.64 -0.74
N GLN A 127 -0.27 8.33 -1.01
CA GLN A 127 1.00 7.70 -1.37
C GLN A 127 1.58 8.29 -2.67
N LEU A 128 0.72 8.59 -3.64
CA LEU A 128 1.10 9.15 -4.93
C LEU A 128 1.64 10.57 -4.80
N TYR A 129 0.87 11.47 -4.17
CA TYR A 129 1.20 12.90 -4.08
C TYR A 129 2.27 13.20 -3.01
N GLY A 130 2.41 12.36 -1.98
CA GLY A 130 3.55 12.37 -1.06
C GLY A 130 3.72 13.63 -0.21
N GLY A 131 2.63 14.16 0.35
CA GLY A 131 2.68 15.28 1.29
C GLY A 131 2.95 14.84 2.73
N VAL A 132 3.09 15.82 3.62
CA VAL A 132 3.55 15.63 4.99
C VAL A 132 2.49 16.11 5.97
N GLY A 133 2.33 15.39 7.08
CA GLY A 133 1.50 15.80 8.20
C GLY A 133 0.08 15.23 8.19
N ALA A 134 -0.52 15.22 9.39
CA ALA A 134 -1.85 14.69 9.63
C ALA A 134 -2.93 15.46 8.87
N ALA A 135 -2.89 16.80 8.88
CA ALA A 135 -3.89 17.63 8.22
C ALA A 135 -3.94 17.38 6.70
N TRP A 136 -2.77 17.33 6.05
CA TRP A 136 -2.66 17.05 4.61
C TRP A 136 -3.17 15.65 4.27
N THR A 137 -2.72 14.63 5.01
CA THR A 137 -3.11 13.23 4.77
C THR A 137 -4.63 13.07 4.92
N ARG A 138 -5.21 13.68 5.96
CA ARG A 138 -6.67 13.70 6.15
C ARG A 138 -7.40 14.38 5.01
N GLY A 139 -6.86 15.47 4.47
CA GLY A 139 -7.42 16.19 3.33
C GLY A 139 -7.46 15.34 2.06
N ILE A 140 -6.34 14.69 1.72
CA ILE A 140 -6.24 13.83 0.54
C ILE A 140 -7.10 12.57 0.67
N ASP A 141 -7.16 11.97 1.85
CA ASP A 141 -8.07 10.85 2.12
C ASP A 141 -9.54 11.24 1.95
N ARG A 142 -9.91 12.43 2.44
CA ARG A 142 -11.27 12.96 2.29
C ARG A 142 -11.59 13.17 0.80
N LEU A 143 -10.65 13.70 0.04
CA LEU A 143 -10.76 13.93 -1.39
C LEU A 143 -10.91 12.62 -2.19
N TYR A 144 -10.08 11.63 -1.89
CA TYR A 144 -10.22 10.30 -2.49
C TYR A 144 -11.61 9.72 -2.18
N ARG A 145 -12.06 9.80 -0.92
CA ARG A 145 -13.37 9.30 -0.52
C ARG A 145 -14.53 9.99 -1.25
N SER A 146 -14.45 11.30 -1.49
CA SER A 146 -15.51 12.06 -2.17
C SER A 146 -15.51 11.88 -3.69
N ARG A 147 -14.35 11.60 -4.30
CA ARG A 147 -14.20 11.46 -5.77
C ARG A 147 -13.98 10.02 -6.23
N ARG A 148 -14.06 9.04 -5.33
CA ARG A 148 -13.79 7.62 -5.66
C ARG A 148 -14.65 7.17 -6.83
N GLY A 149 -14.01 6.53 -7.80
CA GLY A 149 -14.64 6.03 -9.01
C GLY A 149 -13.60 5.39 -9.91
N LEU A 150 -14.03 4.59 -10.88
CA LEU A 150 -13.14 3.78 -11.73
C LEU A 150 -12.08 4.64 -12.42
N ALA A 151 -12.44 5.82 -12.92
CA ALA A 151 -11.49 6.73 -13.59
C ALA A 151 -10.37 7.22 -12.66
N LEU A 152 -10.71 7.63 -11.43
CA LEU A 152 -9.71 8.06 -10.45
C LEU A 152 -8.81 6.90 -10.04
N ASP A 153 -9.41 5.72 -9.86
CA ASP A 153 -8.71 4.49 -9.50
C ASP A 153 -7.69 4.09 -10.58
N LEU A 154 -8.11 4.03 -11.84
CA LEU A 154 -7.21 3.75 -12.98
C LEU A 154 -6.09 4.78 -13.09
N ARG A 155 -6.39 6.06 -12.85
CA ARG A 155 -5.38 7.12 -12.81
C ARG A 155 -4.36 6.88 -11.68
N ILE A 156 -4.80 6.46 -10.49
CA ILE A 156 -3.90 6.14 -9.38
C ILE A 156 -3.03 4.93 -9.72
N VAL A 157 -3.58 3.88 -10.33
CA VAL A 157 -2.82 2.69 -10.75
C VAL A 157 -1.76 3.07 -11.77
N PHE A 158 -2.16 3.78 -12.84
CA PHE A 158 -1.25 4.24 -13.89
C PHE A 158 -0.05 5.00 -13.30
N TRP A 159 -0.32 6.00 -12.45
CA TRP A 159 0.77 6.79 -11.88
C TRP A 159 1.58 6.01 -10.83
N SER A 160 1.00 5.04 -10.13
CA SER A 160 1.74 4.15 -9.23
C SER A 160 2.74 3.29 -10.00
N VAL A 161 2.34 2.75 -11.15
CA VAL A 161 3.25 2.01 -12.05
C VAL A 161 4.32 2.93 -12.62
N ALA A 162 3.92 4.13 -13.09
CA ALA A 162 4.85 5.11 -13.62
C ALA A 162 5.92 5.54 -12.59
N ILE A 163 5.59 5.59 -11.28
CA ILE A 163 6.57 5.90 -10.22
C ILE A 163 7.69 4.88 -10.20
N ASN A 164 7.38 3.59 -10.38
CA ASN A 164 8.38 2.52 -10.38
C ASN A 164 9.23 2.52 -11.65
N LEU A 165 8.66 2.93 -12.80
CA LEU A 165 9.35 2.96 -14.09
C LEU A 165 10.21 4.22 -14.29
N PHE A 166 9.69 5.39 -13.93
CA PHE A 166 10.28 6.69 -14.27
C PHE A 166 10.81 7.46 -13.05
N GLY A 167 10.62 6.92 -11.84
CA GLY A 167 11.06 7.52 -10.59
C GLY A 167 10.07 8.53 -10.00
N LYS A 168 10.05 8.59 -8.66
CA LYS A 168 9.12 9.43 -7.86
C LYS A 168 9.19 10.91 -8.23
N ALA A 169 10.39 11.47 -8.44
CA ALA A 169 10.56 12.90 -8.67
C ALA A 169 9.92 13.35 -10.00
N ARG A 170 10.16 12.62 -11.08
CA ARG A 170 9.64 12.94 -12.42
C ARG A 170 8.11 12.82 -12.44
N VAL A 171 7.57 11.74 -11.88
CA VAL A 171 6.12 11.52 -11.82
C VAL A 171 5.41 12.56 -10.97
N ARG A 172 5.93 12.89 -9.78
CA ARG A 172 5.30 13.91 -8.93
C ARG A 172 5.34 15.30 -9.55
N ARG A 173 6.38 15.62 -10.34
CA ARG A 173 6.43 16.86 -11.12
C ARG A 173 5.30 16.90 -12.16
N ALA A 174 5.14 15.81 -12.92
CA ALA A 174 4.08 15.69 -13.93
C ALA A 174 2.66 15.73 -13.31
N LEU A 175 2.47 15.10 -12.16
CA LEU A 175 1.20 15.15 -11.40
C LEU A 175 0.86 16.55 -10.92
N ARG A 176 1.86 17.37 -10.54
CA ARG A 176 1.67 18.74 -10.06
C ARG A 176 1.43 19.73 -11.20
N SER A 177 2.00 19.49 -12.39
CA SER A 177 1.75 20.31 -13.58
C SER A 177 0.37 20.07 -14.21
N GLY A 178 -0.26 18.92 -13.94
CA GLY A 178 -1.51 18.49 -14.57
C GLY A 178 -2.82 18.85 -13.85
N ARG A 179 -2.84 19.90 -13.00
CA ARG A 179 -3.89 20.28 -12.02
C ARG A 179 -3.79 19.60 -10.65
N ALA A 180 -4.18 20.36 -9.62
CA ALA A 180 -4.36 19.92 -8.25
C ALA A 180 -5.26 18.66 -8.16
N PRO A 181 -5.10 17.81 -7.12
CA PRO A 181 -5.86 16.56 -7.00
C PRO A 181 -7.39 16.73 -6.99
#